data_AF-A0A645J5Q4-F1
#
_entry.id   AF-A0A645J5Q4-F1
#
_cell.length_a   1.000
_cell.length_b   1.000
_cell.length_c   1.000
_cell.angle_alpha   90.00
_cell.angle_beta   90.00
_cell.angle_gamma   90.00
#
_symmetry.space_group_name_H-M   'P 1'
#
loop_
_entity.id
_entity.type
_entity.pdbx_description
1 polymer ?
#
loop_
_entity_poly.entity_id
_entity_poly.type
_entity_poly.pdbx_seq_one_letter_code
_entity_poly.pdbx_strand_id
1 'polypeptide(L)'
;MITLLNLEDDKVLRAIYLMGMEHHWQYEKIERTPLWNFIYGAYTGRYCDVDAGIQTLRETPLSLIEYEIKNSTRKKLVYDTEQEQWGEPPQLKAPLPADERRVGRDDSNHFRADSGNGSSSEDGSFWLLPYWFARYHKLISEA
;
A
#
# COMPACT_ATOMS: atom_id res chain seq x y z
N MET A 1 -1.82 -20.64 -8.33
CA MET A 1 -1.57 -19.52 -9.26
C MET A 1 -0.19 -19.75 -9.86
N ILE A 2 -0.11 -19.83 -11.18
CA ILE A 2 1.18 -19.93 -11.89
C ILE A 2 1.75 -18.52 -11.96
N THR A 3 2.93 -18.31 -11.40
CA THR A 3 3.64 -17.02 -11.43
C THR A 3 5.01 -17.28 -12.02
N LEU A 4 5.57 -16.32 -12.75
CA LEU A 4 6.91 -16.48 -13.32
C LEU A 4 7.93 -16.82 -12.24
N LEU A 5 7.80 -16.22 -11.05
CA LEU A 5 8.65 -16.53 -9.91
C LEU A 5 8.51 -17.98 -9.43
N ASN A 6 7.32 -18.59 -9.45
CA ASN A 6 7.14 -19.99 -9.07
C ASN A 6 7.59 -20.99 -10.15
N LEU A 7 7.75 -20.53 -11.38
CA LEU A 7 8.26 -21.32 -12.50
C LEU A 7 9.78 -21.15 -12.70
N GLU A 8 10.42 -20.26 -11.95
CA GLU A 8 11.86 -20.01 -12.05
C GLU A 8 12.65 -21.12 -11.32
N ASP A 9 13.24 -22.01 -12.10
CA ASP A 9 14.07 -23.12 -11.63
C ASP A 9 15.54 -22.70 -11.43
N ASP A 10 16.02 -21.63 -12.07
CA ASP A 10 17.38 -21.13 -11.87
C ASP A 10 17.49 -20.47 -10.49
N LYS A 11 18.28 -21.11 -9.63
CA LYS A 11 18.49 -20.67 -8.24
C LYS A 11 19.13 -19.29 -8.14
N VAL A 12 19.98 -18.90 -9.09
CA VAL A 12 20.64 -17.60 -9.12
C VAL A 12 19.63 -16.52 -9.49
N LEU A 13 18.86 -16.72 -10.57
CA LEU A 13 17.83 -15.78 -10.97
C LEU A 13 16.77 -15.61 -9.89
N ARG A 14 16.30 -16.71 -9.32
CA ARG A 14 15.34 -16.69 -8.21
C ARG A 14 15.86 -15.88 -7.02
N ALA A 15 17.14 -16.02 -6.66
CA ALA A 15 17.74 -15.25 -5.58
C ALA A 15 17.79 -13.75 -5.88
N ILE A 16 18.11 -13.38 -7.12
CA ILE A 16 18.11 -11.97 -7.58
C ILE A 16 16.71 -11.37 -7.50
N TYR A 17 15.67 -12.09 -7.94
CA TYR A 17 14.30 -11.61 -7.88
C TYR A 17 13.81 -11.41 -6.45
N LEU A 18 14.09 -12.35 -5.54
CA LEU A 18 13.73 -12.22 -4.13
C LEU A 18 14.50 -11.08 -3.44
N MET A 19 15.76 -10.84 -3.83
CA MET A 19 16.54 -9.69 -3.35
C MET A 19 15.93 -8.37 -3.81
N GLY A 20 15.56 -8.25 -5.09
CA GLY A 20 14.89 -7.06 -5.62
C GLY A 20 13.53 -6.80 -4.97
N MET A 21 12.76 -7.86 -4.72
CA MET A 21 11.47 -7.79 -4.04
C MET A 21 11.63 -7.29 -2.60
N GLU A 22 12.60 -7.83 -1.85
CA GLU A 22 12.94 -7.35 -0.50
C GLU A 22 13.31 -5.86 -0.54
N HIS A 23 14.24 -5.49 -1.43
CA HIS A 23 14.69 -4.12 -1.55
C HIS A 23 13.53 -3.16 -1.81
N HIS A 24 12.64 -3.51 -2.75
CA HIS A 24 11.45 -2.70 -3.05
C HIS A 24 10.48 -2.64 -1.86
N TRP A 25 10.17 -3.78 -1.23
CA TRP A 25 9.26 -3.82 -0.08
C TRP A 25 9.78 -2.97 1.10
N GLN A 26 11.09 -2.88 1.32
CA GLN A 26 11.65 -2.03 2.38
C GLN A 26 11.35 -0.54 2.18
N TYR A 27 11.20 -0.08 0.93
CA TYR A 27 10.73 1.27 0.62
C TYR A 27 9.22 1.39 0.74
N GLU A 28 8.48 0.42 0.21
CA GLU A 28 7.00 0.46 0.14
C GLU A 28 6.31 0.26 1.50
N LYS A 29 6.90 -0.50 2.43
CA LYS A 29 6.23 -0.90 3.68
C LYS A 29 5.71 0.27 4.51
N ILE A 30 6.36 1.43 4.42
CA ILE A 30 5.93 2.64 5.15
C ILE A 30 4.57 3.16 4.66
N GLU A 31 4.19 2.88 3.42
CA GLU A 31 2.89 3.24 2.85
C GLU A 31 1.73 2.43 3.42
N ARG A 32 2.05 1.28 4.03
CA ARG A 32 1.08 0.33 4.62
C ARG A 32 0.09 -0.23 3.59
N THR A 33 0.49 -0.28 2.32
CA THR A 33 -0.32 -0.85 1.25
C THR A 33 -0.51 -2.36 1.46
N PRO A 34 -1.76 -2.86 1.46
CA PRO A 34 -2.02 -4.28 1.64
C PRO A 34 -1.35 -5.14 0.57
N LEU A 35 -1.37 -4.70 -0.69
CA LEU A 35 -0.86 -5.50 -1.82
C LEU A 35 0.63 -5.81 -1.68
N TRP A 36 1.47 -4.80 -1.44
CA TRP A 36 2.92 -4.99 -1.35
C TRP A 36 3.31 -5.82 -0.12
N ASN A 37 2.67 -5.58 1.03
CA ASN A 37 2.89 -6.38 2.23
C ASN A 37 2.55 -7.85 2.01
N PHE A 38 1.41 -8.14 1.37
CA PHE A 38 0.98 -9.52 1.12
C PHE A 38 1.80 -10.21 0.04
N ILE A 39 2.15 -9.53 -1.06
CA ILE A 39 3.03 -10.08 -2.10
C ILE A 39 4.37 -10.52 -1.48
N TYR A 40 5.00 -9.64 -0.72
CA TYR A 40 6.28 -9.93 -0.09
C TYR A 40 6.18 -11.12 0.87
N GLY A 41 5.16 -11.15 1.74
CA GLY A 41 4.90 -12.28 2.63
C GLY A 41 4.66 -13.61 1.91
N ALA A 42 3.83 -13.58 0.87
CA ALA A 42 3.43 -14.78 0.11
C ALA A 42 4.60 -15.48 -0.59
N TYR A 43 5.54 -14.73 -1.15
CA TYR A 43 6.64 -15.31 -1.94
C TYR A 43 7.92 -15.55 -1.14
N THR A 44 8.13 -14.82 -0.05
CA THR A 44 9.34 -14.99 0.78
C THR A 44 9.12 -15.93 1.97
N GLY A 45 7.88 -16.04 2.47
CA GLY A 45 7.58 -16.74 3.73
C GLY A 45 8.22 -16.10 4.96
N ARG A 46 8.73 -14.86 4.83
CA ARG A 46 9.37 -14.11 5.92
C ARG A 46 8.34 -13.26 6.67
N TYR A 47 8.76 -12.74 7.82
CA TYR A 47 8.00 -11.71 8.52
C TYR A 47 7.75 -10.53 7.59
N CYS A 48 6.51 -10.08 7.53
CA CYS A 48 6.04 -8.94 6.77
C CYS A 48 4.93 -8.24 7.54
N ASP A 49 4.64 -6.99 7.21
CA ASP A 49 3.67 -6.17 7.94
C ASP A 49 2.22 -6.52 7.55
N VAL A 50 1.84 -7.80 7.70
CA VAL A 50 0.49 -8.32 7.44
C VAL A 50 -0.54 -7.54 8.25
N ASP A 51 -0.24 -7.25 9.53
CA ASP A 51 -1.13 -6.50 10.42
C ASP A 51 -1.39 -5.08 9.91
N ALA A 52 -0.38 -4.42 9.34
CA ALA A 52 -0.56 -3.10 8.73
C ALA A 52 -1.46 -3.19 7.49
N GLY A 53 -1.28 -4.22 6.66
CA GLY A 53 -2.17 -4.48 5.52
C GLY A 53 -3.62 -4.76 5.95
N ILE A 54 -3.82 -5.56 7.01
CA ILE A 54 -5.15 -5.82 7.60
C ILE A 54 -5.76 -4.53 8.13
N GLN A 55 -4.98 -3.71 8.83
CA GLN A 55 -5.43 -2.43 9.36
C GLN A 55 -5.92 -1.52 8.22
N THR A 56 -5.15 -1.38 7.14
CA THR A 56 -5.55 -0.59 5.97
C THR A 56 -6.80 -1.15 5.30
N LEU A 57 -6.95 -2.47 5.16
CA LEU A 57 -8.18 -3.07 4.63
C LEU A 57 -9.40 -2.81 5.54
N ARG A 58 -9.23 -2.75 6.86
CA ARG A 58 -10.29 -2.46 7.83
C ARG A 58 -10.68 -0.99 7.86
N GLU A 59 -9.70 -0.10 7.72
CA GLU A 59 -9.89 1.36 7.72
C GLU A 59 -10.42 1.87 6.38
N THR A 60 -10.24 1.11 5.28
CA THR A 60 -10.73 1.53 3.97
C THR A 60 -12.26 1.78 4.02
N PRO A 61 -12.73 2.99 3.65
CA PRO A 61 -14.14 3.31 3.68
C PRO A 61 -14.91 2.53 2.60
N LEU A 62 -16.15 2.16 2.90
CA LEU A 62 -17.03 1.45 1.96
C LEU A 62 -17.39 2.33 0.74
N SER A 63 -17.44 3.64 0.92
CA SER A 63 -17.67 4.59 -0.17
C SER A 63 -16.36 4.81 -0.92
N LEU A 64 -16.36 4.48 -2.21
CA LEU A 64 -15.20 4.67 -3.09
C LEU A 64 -15.16 6.07 -3.72
N ILE A 65 -16.04 6.99 -3.31
CA ILE A 65 -16.05 8.37 -3.77
C ILE A 65 -14.85 9.10 -3.15
N GLU A 66 -14.09 9.80 -3.97
CA GLU A 66 -12.96 10.62 -3.53
C GLU A 66 -13.45 11.96 -2.97
N TYR A 67 -14.06 11.92 -1.78
CA TYR A 67 -14.50 13.14 -1.10
C TYR A 67 -13.34 14.11 -0.87
N GLU A 68 -13.65 15.41 -0.88
CA GLU A 68 -12.70 16.44 -0.50
C GLU A 68 -12.36 16.29 1.00
N ILE A 69 -11.08 16.07 1.28
CA ILE A 69 -10.54 15.92 2.63
C ILE A 69 -9.40 16.93 2.80
N LYS A 70 -9.47 17.74 3.86
CA LYS A 70 -8.50 18.78 4.17
C LYS A 70 -7.83 18.58 5.53
N ASN A 71 -6.78 17.75 5.57
CA ASN A 71 -6.01 17.48 6.78
C ASN A 71 -4.93 18.52 7.08
N SER A 72 -4.52 19.33 6.11
CA SER A 72 -3.46 20.35 6.26
C SER A 72 -3.70 21.36 7.39
N THR A 73 -4.96 21.47 7.86
CA THR A 73 -5.34 22.30 9.01
C THR A 73 -4.95 21.71 10.37
N ARG A 74 -4.53 20.43 10.42
CA ARG A 74 -4.14 19.73 11.66
C ARG A 74 -2.80 20.24 12.18
N LYS A 75 -2.75 20.52 13.48
CA LYS A 75 -1.55 21.07 14.15
C LYS A 75 -0.38 20.09 14.30
N LYS A 76 -0.61 18.78 14.18
CA LYS A 76 0.36 17.72 14.49
C LYS A 76 0.71 16.88 13.26
N LEU A 77 0.98 17.53 12.13
CA LEU A 77 1.47 16.87 10.92
C LEU A 77 2.98 17.08 10.80
N VAL A 78 3.69 16.02 10.39
CA VAL A 78 5.12 16.06 10.13
C VAL A 78 5.31 15.89 8.63
N TYR A 79 5.84 16.92 7.99
CA TYR A 79 6.07 16.94 6.55
C TYR A 79 7.50 16.51 6.21
N ASP A 80 7.62 15.86 5.06
CA ASP A 80 8.85 15.66 4.32
C ASP A 80 8.86 16.63 3.14
N THR A 81 9.90 17.45 3.07
CA THR A 81 10.07 18.53 2.08
C THR A 81 11.23 18.24 1.13
N GLU A 82 11.88 17.07 1.21
CA GLU A 82 13.03 16.73 0.37
C GLU A 82 12.71 16.75 -1.12
N GLN A 83 11.45 16.44 -1.48
CA GLN A 83 10.98 16.40 -2.86
C GLN A 83 10.56 17.77 -3.41
N GLU A 84 10.40 18.80 -2.55
CA GLU A 84 9.97 20.14 -2.99
C GLU A 84 10.95 20.79 -3.98
N GLN A 85 12.25 20.49 -3.83
CA GLN A 85 13.29 20.96 -4.77
C GLN A 85 13.09 20.44 -6.21
N TRP A 86 12.33 19.35 -6.39
CA TRP A 86 11.99 18.76 -7.68
C TRP A 86 10.58 19.18 -8.16
N GLY A 87 9.94 20.14 -7.47
CA GLY A 87 8.61 20.64 -7.82
C GLY A 87 7.45 19.77 -7.31
N GLU A 88 7.72 18.77 -6.48
CA GLU A 88 6.67 17.99 -5.84
C GLU A 88 6.03 18.78 -4.69
N PRO A 89 4.69 18.74 -4.53
CA PRO A 89 4.05 19.33 -3.37
C PRO A 89 4.50 18.65 -2.06
N PRO A 90 4.41 19.34 -0.91
CA PRO A 90 4.78 18.78 0.39
C PRO A 90 4.07 17.44 0.65
N GLN A 91 4.80 16.50 1.25
CA GLN A 91 4.30 15.17 1.59
C GLN A 91 4.42 14.95 3.10
N LEU A 92 3.62 14.06 3.67
CA LEU A 92 3.75 13.65 5.06
C LEU A 92 4.86 12.62 5.20
N LYS A 93 5.57 12.64 6.32
CA LYS A 93 6.63 11.65 6.62
C LYS A 93 6.08 10.23 6.82
N ALA A 94 4.80 10.10 7.13
CA ALA A 94 4.08 8.84 7.24
C ALA A 94 2.64 9.05 6.75
N PRO A 95 2.02 8.04 6.13
CA PRO A 95 0.64 8.16 5.67
C PRO A 95 -0.32 8.31 6.85
N LEU A 96 -1.43 9.02 6.61
CA LEU A 96 -2.56 9.03 7.52
C LEU A 96 -3.27 7.66 7.53
N PRO A 97 -4.06 7.35 8.58
CA PRO A 97 -4.99 6.22 8.59
C PRO A 97 -5.84 6.18 7.30
N ALA A 98 -6.20 4.98 6.83
CA ALA A 98 -6.83 4.85 5.52
C ALA A 98 -8.24 5.46 5.43
N ASP A 99 -8.91 5.62 6.58
CA ASP A 99 -10.20 6.30 6.75
C ASP A 99 -10.07 7.84 6.81
N GLU A 100 -8.87 8.38 6.99
CA GLU A 100 -8.60 9.83 7.07
C GLU A 100 -7.97 10.41 5.78
N ARG A 101 -7.82 9.61 4.73
CA ARG A 101 -7.22 10.00 3.45
C ARG A 101 -8.06 9.52 2.26
N ARG A 102 -7.72 9.95 1.05
CA ARG A 102 -8.37 9.45 -0.16
C ARG A 102 -8.30 7.93 -0.24
N VAL A 103 -9.38 7.36 -0.76
CA VAL A 103 -9.36 6.03 -1.36
C VAL A 103 -8.39 6.10 -2.53
N GLY A 104 -7.34 5.29 -2.49
CA GLY A 104 -6.27 5.33 -3.47
C GLY A 104 -5.77 3.92 -3.75
N ARG A 105 -5.30 3.72 -4.98
CA ARG A 105 -4.69 2.47 -5.42
C ARG A 105 -3.32 2.26 -4.78
N ASP A 106 -2.82 1.02 -4.86
CA ASP A 106 -1.51 0.65 -4.31
C ASP A 106 -0.33 1.37 -5.00
N ASP A 107 -0.54 2.01 -6.16
CA ASP A 107 0.44 2.84 -6.88
C ASP A 107 0.26 4.35 -6.65
N SER A 108 -0.64 4.72 -5.73
CA SER A 108 -0.98 6.11 -5.46
C SER A 108 -0.17 6.70 -4.31
N ASN A 109 -0.01 8.02 -4.30
CA ASN A 109 0.75 8.69 -3.24
C ASN A 109 -0.07 8.82 -1.95
N HIS A 110 0.22 7.97 -0.98
CA HIS A 110 -0.45 7.90 0.33
C HIS A 110 -0.01 8.97 1.34
N PHE A 111 1.00 9.77 1.02
CA PHE A 111 1.57 10.79 1.89
C PHE A 111 0.95 12.18 1.68
N ARG A 112 0.02 12.33 0.75
CA ARG A 112 -0.71 13.59 0.56
C ARG A 112 -1.62 13.86 1.76
N ALA A 113 -1.47 15.03 2.38
CA ALA A 113 -2.32 15.43 3.50
C ALA A 113 -3.76 15.74 3.03
N ASP A 114 -3.88 16.51 1.95
CA ASP A 114 -5.16 16.91 1.37
C ASP A 114 -5.45 16.10 0.11
N SER A 115 -6.72 15.78 -0.14
CA SER A 115 -7.08 14.92 -1.26
C SER A 115 -8.54 15.05 -1.69
N GLY A 116 -8.83 14.61 -2.92
CA GLY A 116 -10.19 14.49 -3.44
C GLY A 116 -10.84 15.84 -3.81
N ASN A 117 -11.95 15.75 -4.50
CA ASN A 117 -12.79 16.88 -4.90
C ASN A 117 -14.28 16.52 -5.00
N GLY A 118 -14.65 15.28 -4.62
CA GLY A 118 -16.01 14.74 -4.66
C GLY A 118 -16.58 14.47 -6.05
N SER A 119 -15.77 14.53 -7.12
CA SER A 119 -16.25 14.35 -8.51
C SER A 119 -15.78 13.05 -9.18
N SER A 120 -14.96 12.26 -8.49
CA SER A 120 -14.43 10.97 -8.94
C SER A 120 -14.69 9.86 -7.91
N SER A 121 -14.59 8.62 -8.38
CA SER A 121 -14.59 7.44 -7.53
C SER A 121 -13.55 6.45 -8.02
N GLU A 122 -12.92 5.75 -7.09
CA GLU A 122 -12.04 4.63 -7.39
C GLU A 122 -12.84 3.35 -7.70
N ASP A 123 -12.19 2.41 -8.34
CA ASP A 123 -12.71 1.05 -8.49
C ASP A 123 -12.36 0.19 -7.26
N GLY A 124 -13.15 -0.85 -6.96
CA GLY A 124 -12.94 -1.66 -5.76
C GLY A 124 -11.74 -2.63 -5.82
N SER A 125 -10.95 -2.63 -6.90
CA SER A 125 -9.88 -3.64 -7.08
C SER A 125 -8.75 -3.47 -6.08
N PHE A 126 -8.41 -2.24 -5.66
CA PHE A 126 -7.37 -1.99 -4.65
C PHE A 126 -7.69 -2.65 -3.30
N TRP A 127 -8.96 -2.93 -3.01
CA TRP A 127 -9.36 -3.67 -1.82
C TRP A 127 -9.52 -5.17 -2.11
N LEU A 128 -10.23 -5.50 -3.19
CA LEU A 128 -10.57 -6.89 -3.53
C LEU A 128 -9.34 -7.73 -3.88
N LEU A 129 -8.41 -7.18 -4.66
CA LEU A 129 -7.20 -7.88 -5.10
C LEU A 129 -6.33 -8.30 -3.90
N PRO A 130 -5.86 -7.39 -3.02
CA PRO A 130 -5.04 -7.80 -1.89
C PRO A 130 -5.79 -8.68 -0.89
N TYR A 131 -7.09 -8.43 -0.65
CA TYR A 131 -7.89 -9.27 0.25
C TYR A 131 -7.93 -10.73 -0.24
N TRP A 132 -8.32 -10.96 -1.49
CA TRP A 132 -8.39 -12.31 -2.04
C TRP A 132 -7.01 -12.94 -2.23
N PHE A 133 -6.00 -12.14 -2.56
CA PHE A 133 -4.61 -12.59 -2.63
C PHE A 133 -4.13 -13.13 -1.27
N ALA A 134 -4.33 -12.37 -0.19
CA ALA A 134 -3.93 -12.78 1.16
C ALA A 134 -4.68 -14.02 1.62
N ARG A 135 -6.00 -14.12 1.32
CA ARG A 135 -6.80 -15.32 1.60
C ARG A 135 -6.28 -16.54 0.85
N TYR A 136 -5.99 -16.40 -0.43
CA TYR A 136 -5.45 -17.49 -1.26
C TYR A 136 -4.10 -17.99 -0.75
N HIS A 137 -3.21 -17.09 -0.35
CA HIS A 137 -1.90 -17.41 0.21
C HIS A 137 -1.93 -17.75 1.71
N LYS A 138 -3.12 -17.83 2.33
CA LYS A 138 -3.32 -18.14 3.74
C LYS A 138 -2.58 -17.19 4.71
N LEU A 139 -2.36 -15.95 4.29
CA LEU A 139 -1.80 -14.90 5.13
C LEU A 139 -2.83 -14.37 6.13
N ILE A 140 -4.11 -14.43 5.77
CA ILE A 140 -5.23 -14.03 6.63
C ILE A 140 -6.31 -15.13 6.62
N SER A 141 -6.99 -15.31 7.76
CA SER A 141 -8.11 -16.25 7.90
C SER A 141 -9.46 -15.56 7.75
N GLU A 142 -10.51 -16.35 7.53
CA GLU A 142 -11.89 -15.88 7.73
C GLU A 142 -12.13 -15.61 9.23
N ALA A 143 -12.97 -14.64 9.52
CA ALA A 143 -13.43 -14.36 10.88
C ALA A 143 -14.47 -15.39 11.33
#